data_AF-A0A1L4DGF2-F1
#
_entry.id   AF-A0A1L4DGF2-F1
#
_cell.length_a   1.000
_cell.length_b   1.000
_cell.length_c   1.000
_cell.angle_alpha   90.00
_cell.angle_beta   90.00
_cell.angle_gamma   90.00
#
_symmetry.space_group_name_H-M   'P 1'
#
loop_
_entity.id
_entity.type
_entity.pdbx_description
1 polymer ?
#
loop_
_entity_poly.entity_id
_entity_poly.type
_entity_poly.pdbx_seq_one_letter_code
_entity_poly.pdbx_strand_id
1 'polypeptide(L)'
;MSDQVTEESIAIDSMSKPEKDIVTISSEEYEKLLSDSKKLPDMISREDFERRLAEAESNFTKARKQAERQAEANAFKDSKLLSSLEKACEQYEITPPFASSLNVKDAKLAFLNAMKKKYNINFKIDEDGDLDHQIDNISLLVQELTAYKQMVNARNRFTGQIINNTKAQRFKNKFAI
;
A
#
# COMPACT_ATOMS: atom_id res chain seq x y z
N MET A 1 29.20 24.12 46.04
CA MET A 1 29.64 25.34 45.34
C MET A 1 28.77 25.44 44.12
N SER A 2 28.05 26.54 44.02
CA SER A 2 26.87 26.72 43.19
C SER A 2 27.24 27.38 41.87
N ASP A 3 26.77 26.83 40.75
CA ASP A 3 26.75 27.52 39.46
C ASP A 3 25.50 28.43 39.41
N GLN A 4 25.74 29.74 39.28
CA GLN A 4 24.75 30.78 39.02
C GLN A 4 25.16 31.52 37.73
N VAL A 5 24.31 31.44 36.71
CA VAL A 5 23.69 32.52 35.89
C VAL A 5 24.33 33.91 36.11
N THR A 6 24.73 34.72 35.11
CA THR A 6 23.88 35.57 34.21
C THR A 6 24.76 36.45 33.29
N GLU A 7 24.15 36.95 32.19
CA GLU A 7 24.39 38.22 31.48
C GLU A 7 25.63 38.36 30.55
N GLU A 8 25.40 38.36 29.22
CA GLU A 8 25.18 39.56 28.38
C GLU A 8 26.43 40.43 28.20
N SER A 9 27.16 40.23 27.10
CA SER A 9 27.68 41.36 26.31
C SER A 9 27.95 40.89 24.89
N ILE A 10 27.07 41.30 23.98
CA ILE A 10 27.27 41.25 22.53
C ILE A 10 28.41 42.24 22.22
N ALA A 11 29.61 41.73 21.97
CA ALA A 11 30.69 42.50 21.34
C ALA A 11 30.63 42.26 19.83
N ILE A 12 29.70 42.95 19.16
CA ILE A 12 29.80 43.13 17.70
C ILE A 12 30.92 44.13 17.51
N ASP A 13 32.03 43.58 17.03
CA ASP A 13 33.22 44.32 16.68
C ASP A 13 32.87 45.46 15.72
N SER A 14 33.36 46.63 16.10
CA SER A 14 33.39 47.91 15.42
C SER A 14 33.11 47.88 13.90
N MET A 15 31.82 48.01 13.51
CA MET A 15 31.48 48.52 12.18
C MET A 15 31.80 50.02 12.18
N SER A 16 32.98 50.31 11.62
CA SER A 16 33.41 51.58 11.08
C SER A 16 32.24 52.45 10.62
N LYS A 17 32.24 53.71 11.06
CA LYS A 17 31.35 54.76 10.55
C LYS A 17 31.27 54.65 9.01
N PRO A 18 30.08 54.69 8.39
CA PRO A 18 30.02 54.79 6.95
C PRO A 18 30.53 56.19 6.60
N GLU A 19 31.78 56.29 6.15
CA GLU A 19 32.18 57.37 5.25
C GLU A 19 31.21 57.29 4.08
N LYS A 20 30.26 58.23 4.04
CA LYS A 20 29.37 58.38 2.91
C LYS A 20 30.25 58.85 1.76
N ASP A 21 30.78 57.91 0.98
CA ASP A 21 31.29 58.19 -0.36
C ASP A 21 30.14 58.85 -1.13
N ILE A 22 30.20 60.17 -1.26
CA ILE A 22 29.24 60.94 -2.05
C ILE A 22 29.61 60.68 -3.51
N VAL A 23 29.09 59.58 -4.04
CA VAL A 23 29.15 59.26 -5.47
C VAL A 23 28.32 60.31 -6.20
N THR A 24 29.00 61.22 -6.90
CA THR A 24 28.37 62.24 -7.74
C THR A 24 28.24 61.67 -9.16
N ILE A 25 27.01 61.37 -9.55
CA ILE A 25 26.68 60.95 -10.93
C ILE A 25 26.32 62.18 -11.77
N SER A 26 26.57 62.09 -13.08
CA SER A 26 26.16 63.15 -14.01
C SER A 26 24.63 63.23 -14.10
N SER A 27 24.09 64.42 -14.41
CA SER A 27 22.64 64.63 -14.53
C SER A 27 22.00 63.78 -15.63
N GLU A 28 22.71 63.54 -16.73
CA GLU A 28 22.24 62.67 -17.82
C GLU A 28 22.17 61.21 -17.37
N GLU A 29 23.15 60.76 -16.59
CA GLU A 29 23.18 59.40 -16.04
C GLU A 29 22.11 59.19 -14.97
N TYR A 30 21.81 60.22 -14.16
CA TYR A 30 20.69 60.23 -13.23
C TYR A 30 19.33 60.12 -13.95
N GLU A 31 19.10 60.90 -15.02
CA GLU A 31 17.86 60.82 -15.80
C GLU A 31 17.71 59.47 -16.52
N LYS A 32 18.82 58.90 -16.99
CA LYS A 32 18.85 57.57 -17.60
C LYS A 32 18.47 56.49 -16.58
N LEU A 33 19.03 56.54 -15.37
CA LEU A 33 18.68 55.62 -14.29
C LEU A 33 17.21 55.74 -13.86
N LEU A 34 16.67 56.96 -13.77
CA LEU A 34 15.25 57.18 -13.50
C LEU A 34 14.35 56.61 -14.61
N SER A 35 14.78 56.75 -15.87
CA SER A 35 14.04 56.24 -17.02
C SER A 35 14.08 54.72 -17.10
N ASP A 36 15.21 54.11 -16.78
CA ASP A 36 15.38 52.65 -16.76
C ASP A 36 14.68 52.02 -15.56
N SER A 37 14.62 52.70 -14.41
CA SER A 37 13.79 52.31 -13.27
C SER A 37 12.30 52.21 -13.65
N LYS A 38 11.80 53.13 -14.49
CA LYS A 38 10.41 53.09 -14.98
C LYS A 38 10.15 51.98 -16.02
N LYS A 39 11.21 51.36 -16.56
CA LYS A 39 11.13 50.20 -17.46
C LYS A 39 11.24 48.87 -16.69
N LEU A 40 11.54 48.90 -15.40
CA LEU A 40 11.49 47.69 -14.58
C LEU A 40 10.03 47.22 -14.53
N PRO A 41 9.77 45.91 -14.75
CA PRO A 41 8.44 45.35 -14.58
C PRO A 41 7.89 45.75 -13.21
N ASP A 42 6.59 46.07 -13.13
CA ASP A 42 5.91 46.37 -11.87
C ASP A 42 6.33 45.32 -10.82
N MET A 43 7.11 45.77 -9.83
CA MET A 43 7.51 44.91 -8.75
C MET A 43 6.23 44.49 -8.02
N ILE A 44 6.02 43.18 -7.88
CA ILE A 44 4.87 42.64 -7.18
C ILE A 44 4.85 43.31 -5.80
N SER A 45 3.71 43.92 -5.42
CA SER A 45 3.60 44.55 -4.10
C SER A 45 3.87 43.51 -3.02
N ARG A 46 4.35 43.96 -1.86
CA ARG A 46 4.60 43.07 -0.73
C ARG A 46 3.34 42.29 -0.38
N GLU A 47 2.19 42.95 -0.44
CA GLU A 47 0.87 42.38 -0.19
C GLU A 47 0.50 41.30 -1.21
N ASP A 48 0.78 41.53 -2.51
CA ASP A 48 0.53 40.53 -3.55
C ASP A 48 1.49 39.34 -3.46
N PHE A 49 2.73 39.55 -3.03
CA PHE A 49 3.68 38.46 -2.77
C PHE A 49 3.24 37.60 -1.59
N GLU A 50 2.91 38.23 -0.45
CA GLU A 50 2.42 37.54 0.75
C GLU A 50 1.11 36.78 0.46
N ARG A 51 0.21 37.37 -0.34
CA ARG A 51 -1.02 36.71 -0.81
C ARG A 51 -0.72 35.48 -1.67
N ARG A 52 0.17 35.58 -2.66
CA ARG A 52 0.54 34.45 -3.53
C ARG A 52 1.24 33.34 -2.74
N LEU A 53 2.06 33.70 -1.75
CA LEU A 53 2.71 32.74 -0.86
C LEU A 53 1.68 31.98 -0.02
N ALA A 54 0.74 32.71 0.61
CA ALA A 54 -0.33 32.09 1.39
C ALA A 54 -1.24 31.19 0.53
N GLU A 55 -1.52 31.56 -0.73
CA GLU A 55 -2.27 30.74 -1.67
C GLU A 55 -1.51 29.45 -2.04
N ALA A 56 -0.20 29.55 -2.30
CA ALA A 56 0.65 28.40 -2.59
C ALA A 56 0.73 27.43 -1.40
N GLU A 57 0.91 27.95 -0.17
CA GLU A 57 0.91 27.16 1.06
C GLU A 57 -0.45 26.49 1.32
N SER A 58 -1.54 27.20 1.07
CA SER A 58 -2.90 26.65 1.16
C SER A 58 -3.10 25.50 0.17
N ASN A 59 -2.68 25.68 -1.08
CA ASN A 59 -2.80 24.66 -2.12
C ASN A 59 -1.92 23.44 -1.81
N PHE A 60 -0.70 23.64 -1.33
CA PHE A 60 0.17 22.56 -0.88
C PHE A 60 -0.48 21.76 0.26
N THR A 61 -1.06 22.45 1.25
CA THR A 61 -1.73 21.81 2.39
C THR A 61 -2.96 21.01 1.93
N LYS A 62 -3.75 21.55 0.99
CA LYS A 62 -4.90 20.85 0.40
C LYS A 62 -4.47 19.61 -0.37
N ALA A 63 -3.45 19.71 -1.22
CA ALA A 63 -2.91 18.60 -1.99
C ALA A 63 -2.37 17.49 -1.07
N ARG A 64 -1.63 17.86 -0.03
CA ARG A 64 -1.15 16.91 1.00
C ARG A 64 -2.30 16.20 1.70
N LYS A 65 -3.32 16.93 2.14
CA LYS A 65 -4.51 16.36 2.80
C LYS A 65 -5.30 15.42 1.87
N GLN A 66 -5.36 15.74 0.58
CA GLN A 66 -5.97 14.86 -0.42
C GLN A 66 -5.15 13.58 -0.62
N ALA A 67 -3.83 13.68 -0.73
CA ALA A 67 -2.94 12.52 -0.84
C ALA A 67 -3.03 11.61 0.39
N GLU A 68 -3.12 12.20 1.59
CA GLU A 68 -3.31 11.46 2.85
C GLU A 68 -4.64 10.70 2.87
N ARG A 69 -5.76 11.37 2.56
CA ARG A 69 -7.07 10.69 2.43
C ARG A 69 -7.05 9.56 1.40
N GLN A 70 -6.34 9.75 0.29
CA GLN A 70 -6.21 8.71 -0.74
C GLN A 70 -5.39 7.52 -0.22
N ALA A 71 -4.31 7.77 0.51
CA ALA A 71 -3.50 6.74 1.15
C ALA A 71 -4.32 5.96 2.19
N GLU A 72 -5.11 6.65 3.02
CA GLU A 72 -6.04 6.03 3.97
C GLU A 72 -7.08 5.15 3.26
N ALA A 73 -7.68 5.65 2.18
CA ALA A 73 -8.66 4.88 1.40
C ALA A 73 -8.04 3.63 0.78
N ASN A 74 -6.80 3.70 0.31
CA ASN A 74 -6.06 2.55 -0.22
C ASN A 74 -5.72 1.56 0.91
N ALA A 75 -5.21 2.03 2.03
CA ALA A 75 -4.91 1.18 3.20
C ALA A 75 -6.16 0.45 3.72
N PHE A 76 -7.32 1.12 3.70
CA PHE A 76 -8.60 0.48 4.06
C PHE A 76 -8.99 -0.63 3.08
N LYS A 77 -8.83 -0.40 1.77
CA LYS A 77 -9.09 -1.44 0.75
C LYS A 77 -8.15 -2.63 0.92
N ASP A 78 -6.87 -2.36 1.16
CA ASP A 78 -5.85 -3.38 1.38
C ASP A 78 -6.16 -4.21 2.63
N SER A 79 -6.54 -3.55 3.73
CA SER A 79 -6.98 -4.22 4.97
C SER A 79 -8.18 -5.15 4.73
N LYS A 80 -9.18 -4.70 3.96
CA LYS A 80 -10.34 -5.54 3.61
C LYS A 80 -9.93 -6.76 2.78
N LEU A 81 -9.00 -6.58 1.85
CA LEU A 81 -8.46 -7.65 1.01
C LEU A 81 -7.70 -8.69 1.83
N LEU A 82 -6.84 -8.23 2.75
CA LEU A 82 -6.11 -9.11 3.68
C LEU A 82 -7.08 -9.91 4.55
N SER A 83 -8.11 -9.28 5.11
CA SER A 83 -9.14 -9.99 5.89
C SER A 83 -9.88 -11.04 5.04
N SER A 84 -10.11 -10.77 3.75
CA SER A 84 -10.68 -11.77 2.84
C SER A 84 -9.74 -12.95 2.62
N LEU A 85 -8.44 -12.69 2.47
CA LEU A 85 -7.42 -13.74 2.35
C LEU A 85 -7.30 -14.57 3.62
N GLU A 86 -7.42 -13.95 4.81
CA GLU A 86 -7.42 -14.67 6.09
C GLU A 86 -8.60 -15.64 6.18
N LYS A 87 -9.81 -15.19 5.82
CA LYS A 87 -10.99 -16.06 5.77
C LYS A 87 -10.83 -17.19 4.76
N ALA A 88 -10.21 -16.92 3.61
CA ALA A 88 -9.90 -17.96 2.62
C ALA A 88 -8.90 -18.98 3.20
N CYS A 89 -7.87 -18.51 3.90
CA CYS A 89 -6.93 -19.37 4.61
C CYS A 89 -7.65 -20.29 5.60
N GLU A 90 -8.59 -19.77 6.40
CA GLU A 90 -9.41 -20.57 7.31
C GLU A 90 -10.23 -21.63 6.55
N GLN A 91 -10.90 -21.24 5.46
CA GLN A 91 -11.72 -22.15 4.64
C GLN A 91 -10.91 -23.31 4.06
N TYR A 92 -9.67 -23.06 3.66
CA TYR A 92 -8.78 -24.07 3.09
C TYR A 92 -7.87 -24.76 4.12
N GLU A 93 -8.06 -24.47 5.41
CA GLU A 93 -7.23 -24.97 6.51
C GLU A 93 -5.73 -24.72 6.28
N ILE A 94 -5.42 -23.50 5.87
CA ILE A 94 -4.07 -22.98 5.66
C ILE A 94 -3.78 -21.97 6.76
N THR A 95 -2.65 -22.10 7.44
CA THR A 95 -2.16 -21.06 8.35
C THR A 95 -1.81 -19.82 7.54
N PRO A 96 -2.35 -18.62 7.87
CA PRO A 96 -2.12 -17.40 7.10
C PRO A 96 -0.61 -17.15 6.88
N PRO A 97 -0.10 -17.27 5.65
CA PRO A 97 1.34 -17.22 5.38
C PRO A 97 1.88 -15.79 5.27
N PHE A 98 1.01 -14.78 5.41
CA PHE A 98 1.28 -13.39 5.10
C PHE A 98 1.23 -12.45 6.32
N ALA A 99 1.30 -13.01 7.54
CA ALA A 99 1.35 -12.22 8.77
C ALA A 99 2.56 -11.26 8.82
N SER A 100 3.63 -11.56 8.08
CA SER A 100 4.83 -10.71 7.95
C SER A 100 4.94 -10.00 6.59
N SER A 101 3.91 -10.05 5.74
CA SER A 101 3.93 -9.41 4.42
C SER A 101 3.82 -7.90 4.54
N LEU A 102 4.69 -7.18 3.83
CA LEU A 102 4.74 -5.71 3.84
C LEU A 102 3.72 -5.07 2.88
N ASN A 103 3.22 -5.83 1.90
CA ASN A 103 2.26 -5.35 0.91
C ASN A 103 1.26 -6.47 0.51
N VAL A 104 0.16 -6.06 -0.15
CA VAL A 104 -0.91 -6.97 -0.58
C VAL A 104 -0.45 -7.94 -1.68
N LYS A 105 0.45 -7.52 -2.57
CA LYS A 105 0.98 -8.37 -3.66
C LYS A 105 1.68 -9.60 -3.07
N ASP A 106 2.58 -9.38 -2.11
CA ASP A 106 3.31 -10.43 -1.40
C ASP A 106 2.36 -11.33 -0.61
N ALA A 107 1.31 -10.76 -0.01
CA ALA A 107 0.31 -11.55 0.70
C ALA A 107 -0.43 -12.52 -0.24
N LYS A 108 -0.83 -12.05 -1.44
CA LYS A 108 -1.45 -12.89 -2.48
C LYS A 108 -0.50 -13.97 -2.98
N LEU A 109 0.75 -13.61 -3.25
CA LEU A 109 1.79 -14.57 -3.67
C LEU A 109 2.04 -15.64 -2.60
N ALA A 110 2.13 -15.25 -1.33
CA ALA A 110 2.29 -16.17 -0.22
C ALA A 110 1.09 -17.12 -0.10
N PHE A 111 -0.14 -16.61 -0.26
CA PHE A 111 -1.35 -17.41 -0.28
C PHE A 111 -1.33 -18.46 -1.42
N LEU A 112 -1.03 -18.03 -2.64
CA LEU A 112 -0.93 -18.92 -3.81
C LEU A 112 0.11 -20.03 -3.60
N ASN A 113 1.29 -19.69 -3.08
CA ASN A 113 2.32 -20.65 -2.75
C ASN A 113 1.88 -21.63 -1.64
N ALA A 114 1.15 -21.15 -0.64
CA ALA A 114 0.61 -22.00 0.41
C ALA A 114 -0.44 -22.99 -0.12
N MET A 115 -1.36 -22.53 -0.99
CA MET A 115 -2.34 -23.39 -1.68
C MET A 115 -1.63 -24.46 -2.52
N LYS A 116 -0.62 -24.06 -3.29
CA LYS A 116 0.22 -24.95 -4.08
C LYS A 116 0.79 -26.10 -3.23
N LYS A 117 1.37 -25.75 -2.08
CA LYS A 117 1.99 -26.69 -1.15
C LYS A 117 0.96 -27.59 -0.46
N LYS A 118 -0.15 -27.02 0.04
CA LYS A 118 -1.20 -27.74 0.78
C LYS A 118 -1.86 -28.82 -0.08
N TYR A 119 -2.19 -28.48 -1.33
CA TYR A 119 -2.92 -29.38 -2.23
C TYR A 119 -2.01 -30.14 -3.20
N ASN A 120 -0.69 -29.93 -3.12
CA ASN A 120 0.32 -30.54 -3.99
C ASN A 120 0.00 -30.36 -5.48
N ILE A 121 -0.41 -29.15 -5.87
CA ILE A 121 -0.80 -28.79 -7.23
C ILE A 121 0.42 -28.19 -7.95
N ASN A 122 0.77 -28.71 -9.12
CA ASN A 122 1.84 -28.15 -9.93
C ASN A 122 1.30 -27.07 -10.88
N PHE A 123 1.11 -25.85 -10.38
CA PHE A 123 0.83 -24.68 -11.22
C PHE A 123 1.97 -23.65 -11.12
N LYS A 124 2.12 -22.85 -12.19
CA LYS A 124 3.06 -21.72 -12.23
C LYS A 124 2.31 -20.46 -11.77
N ILE A 125 2.89 -19.74 -10.83
CA ILE A 125 2.40 -18.42 -10.42
C ILE A 125 3.03 -17.42 -11.36
N ASP A 126 2.20 -16.61 -12.03
CA ASP A 126 2.67 -15.44 -12.77
C ASP A 126 2.64 -14.24 -11.82
N GLU A 127 3.82 -13.84 -11.33
CA GLU A 127 3.94 -12.78 -10.31
C GLU A 127 3.62 -11.39 -10.85
N ASP A 128 3.71 -11.20 -12.16
CA ASP A 128 3.42 -9.93 -12.83
C ASP A 128 2.02 -9.89 -13.45
N GLY A 129 1.36 -11.04 -13.51
CA GLY A 129 -0.02 -11.18 -13.96
C GLY A 129 -1.05 -10.79 -12.90
N ASP A 130 -2.32 -11.05 -13.24
CA ASP A 130 -3.44 -10.83 -12.33
C ASP A 130 -3.47 -11.91 -11.25
N LEU A 131 -3.00 -11.55 -10.05
CA LEU A 131 -2.97 -12.44 -8.90
C LEU A 131 -4.37 -12.74 -8.35
N ASP A 132 -5.33 -11.84 -8.49
CA ASP A 132 -6.72 -12.07 -8.02
C ASP A 132 -7.37 -13.16 -8.87
N HIS A 133 -7.24 -13.04 -10.19
CA HIS A 133 -7.76 -14.06 -11.10
C HIS A 133 -7.08 -15.42 -10.88
N GLN A 134 -5.78 -15.45 -10.60
CA GLN A 134 -5.08 -16.69 -10.26
C GLN A 134 -5.61 -17.30 -8.95
N ILE A 135 -5.87 -16.49 -7.92
CA ILE A 135 -6.46 -16.95 -6.66
C ILE A 135 -7.83 -17.57 -6.88
N ASP A 136 -8.69 -16.92 -7.68
CA ASP A 136 -10.03 -17.42 -7.99
C ASP A 136 -9.97 -18.77 -8.73
N ASN A 137 -9.09 -18.88 -9.72
CA ASN A 137 -8.92 -20.10 -10.51
C ASN A 137 -8.46 -21.28 -9.65
N ILE A 138 -7.50 -21.07 -8.74
CA ILE A 138 -7.02 -22.13 -7.84
C ILE A 138 -8.07 -22.49 -6.80
N SER A 139 -8.78 -21.50 -6.29
CA SER A 139 -9.91 -21.71 -5.37
C SER A 139 -10.97 -22.61 -6.01
N LEU A 140 -11.34 -22.32 -7.26
CA LEU A 140 -12.27 -23.15 -8.03
C LEU A 140 -11.73 -24.58 -8.22
N LEU A 141 -10.48 -24.71 -8.67
CA LEU A 141 -9.84 -26.01 -8.87
C LEU A 141 -9.86 -26.86 -7.58
N VAL A 142 -9.53 -26.25 -6.44
CA VAL A 142 -9.54 -26.93 -5.14
C VAL A 142 -10.95 -27.37 -4.75
N GLN A 143 -11.97 -26.55 -5.01
CA GLN A 143 -13.37 -26.92 -4.76
C GLN A 143 -13.79 -28.11 -5.62
N GLU A 144 -13.47 -28.10 -6.92
CA GLU A 144 -13.79 -29.20 -7.84
C GLU A 144 -13.09 -30.51 -7.45
N LEU A 145 -11.79 -30.45 -7.10
CA LEU A 145 -11.04 -31.61 -6.63
C LEU A 145 -11.62 -32.16 -5.31
N THR A 146 -12.06 -31.28 -4.42
CA THR A 146 -12.70 -31.68 -3.16
C THR A 146 -14.03 -32.38 -3.40
N ALA A 147 -14.87 -31.82 -4.28
CA ALA A 147 -16.15 -32.42 -4.67
C ALA A 147 -15.94 -33.79 -5.35
N TYR A 148 -14.97 -33.88 -6.26
CA TYR A 148 -14.61 -35.15 -6.91
C TYR A 148 -14.18 -36.22 -5.90
N LYS A 149 -13.34 -35.86 -4.93
CA LYS A 149 -12.91 -36.78 -3.85
C LYS A 149 -14.10 -37.28 -3.02
N GLN A 150 -15.04 -36.40 -2.68
CA GLN A 150 -16.25 -36.79 -1.95
C GLN A 150 -17.12 -37.76 -2.76
N MET A 151 -17.30 -37.50 -4.06
CA MET A 151 -18.03 -38.38 -4.98
C MET A 151 -17.39 -39.77 -5.06
N VAL A 152 -16.06 -39.85 -5.24
CA VAL A 152 -15.34 -41.12 -5.29
C VAL A 152 -15.47 -41.90 -3.98
N ASN A 153 -15.36 -41.21 -2.84
CA ASN A 153 -15.55 -41.84 -1.52
C ASN A 153 -16.97 -42.40 -1.35
N ALA A 154 -17.99 -41.66 -1.78
CA ALA A 154 -19.38 -42.13 -1.76
C ALA A 154 -19.57 -43.37 -2.66
N ARG A 155 -19.02 -43.35 -3.88
CA ARG A 155 -19.05 -44.49 -4.81
C ARG A 155 -18.39 -45.73 -4.20
N ASN A 156 -17.23 -45.56 -3.56
CA ASN A 156 -16.50 -46.67 -2.93
C ASN A 156 -17.29 -47.27 -1.76
N ARG A 157 -17.93 -46.43 -0.93
CA ARG A 157 -18.83 -46.88 0.15
C ARG A 157 -20.00 -47.68 -0.40
N PHE A 158 -20.66 -47.17 -1.45
CA PHE A 158 -21.79 -47.85 -2.09
C PHE A 158 -21.38 -49.20 -2.71
N THR A 159 -20.22 -49.24 -3.39
CA THR A 159 -19.66 -50.47 -3.95
C THR A 159 -19.39 -51.50 -2.84
N GLY A 160 -18.82 -51.07 -1.71
CA GLY A 160 -18.61 -51.92 -0.54
C GLY A 160 -19.92 -52.49 0.03
N GLN A 161 -20.98 -51.69 0.11
CA GLN A 161 -22.31 -52.15 0.52
C GLN A 161 -22.89 -53.20 -0.43
N ILE A 162 -22.79 -52.98 -1.75
CA ILE A 162 -23.25 -53.96 -2.76
C ILE A 162 -22.51 -55.29 -2.59
N ILE A 163 -21.18 -55.26 -2.44
CA ILE A 163 -20.36 -56.46 -2.27
C ILE A 163 -20.78 -57.21 -0.98
N ASN A 164 -20.93 -56.49 0.13
CA ASN A 164 -21.32 -57.07 1.41
C ASN A 164 -22.72 -57.70 1.36
N ASN A 165 -23.69 -56.99 0.79
CA ASN A 165 -25.06 -57.49 0.63
C ASN A 165 -25.11 -58.72 -0.28
N THR A 166 -24.35 -58.72 -1.39
CA THR A 166 -24.27 -59.86 -2.31
C THR A 166 -23.65 -61.08 -1.63
N LYS A 167 -22.57 -60.90 -0.84
CA LYS A 167 -21.96 -61.99 -0.06
C LYS A 167 -22.91 -62.51 1.01
N ALA A 168 -23.59 -61.63 1.75
CA ALA A 168 -24.56 -62.01 2.77
C ALA A 168 -25.73 -62.80 2.17
N GLN A 169 -26.24 -62.39 1.01
CA GLN A 169 -27.29 -63.11 0.29
C GLN A 169 -26.83 -64.50 -0.14
N ARG A 170 -25.62 -64.64 -0.68
CA ARG A 170 -25.04 -65.95 -1.03
C ARG A 170 -24.88 -66.85 0.19
N PHE A 171 -24.43 -66.30 1.32
CA PHE A 171 -24.34 -67.03 2.58
C PHE A 171 -25.71 -67.51 3.06
N LYS A 172 -26.72 -66.62 3.13
CA LYS A 172 -28.09 -67.01 3.48
C LYS A 172 -28.61 -68.13 2.59
N ASN A 173 -28.45 -68.01 1.27
CA ASN A 173 -28.88 -69.03 0.31
C ASN A 173 -28.16 -70.38 0.50
N LYS A 174 -26.89 -70.37 0.95
CA LYS A 174 -26.10 -71.59 1.16
C LYS A 174 -26.50 -72.37 2.42
N PHE A 175 -27.03 -71.68 3.43
CA PHE A 175 -27.47 -72.27 4.71
C PHE A 175 -29.00 -72.35 4.85
N ALA A 176 -29.76 -72.04 3.79
CA ALA A 176 -31.22 -72.13 3.77
C ALA A 176 -31.75 -73.54 3.38
N ILE A 177 -31.01 -74.60 3.74
CA ILE A 177 -31.40 -76.01 3.56
C ILE A 177 -31.73 -76.60 4.94
#